data_AF-A0AAD5TTE0-F1
#
_entry.id   AF-A0AAD5TTE0-F1
#
_cell.length_a   1.000
_cell.length_b   1.000
_cell.length_c   1.000
_cell.angle_alpha   90.00
_cell.angle_beta   90.00
_cell.angle_gamma   90.00
#
_symmetry.space_group_name_H-M   'P 1'
#
loop_
_entity.id
_entity.type
_entity.pdbx_description
1 polymer ?
#
loop_
_entity_poly.entity_id
_entity_poly.type
_entity_poly.pdbx_seq_one_letter_code
_entity_poly.pdbx_strand_id
1 'polypeptide(L)'
;MAPTRETFPVSAIPTIDPDLDVYDRAAVLKSRDEFFREQMVRIQEVHVVKDKMRWCYRREGVNHLENCRHLSQQYLDLMRESRGQLIKPFKLTAPKPKKEEDTQ
;
A
#
# COMPACT_ATOMS: atom_id res chain seq x y z
N MET A 1 -28.95 5.67 -19.82
CA MET A 1 -27.85 4.86 -19.24
C MET A 1 -27.10 5.76 -18.26
N ALA A 2 -27.22 5.51 -16.96
CA ALA A 2 -26.41 6.22 -15.98
C ALA A 2 -24.95 5.75 -16.09
N PRO A 3 -23.95 6.64 -15.99
CA PRO A 3 -22.57 6.20 -15.90
C PRO A 3 -22.41 5.32 -14.65
N THR A 4 -21.87 4.12 -14.82
CA THR A 4 -21.52 3.24 -13.71
C THR A 4 -20.56 3.99 -12.79
N ARG A 5 -20.95 4.16 -11.52
CA ARG A 5 -20.13 4.82 -10.49
C ARG A 5 -19.05 3.84 -10.06
N GLU A 6 -17.97 3.78 -10.82
CA GLU A 6 -16.90 2.81 -10.63
C GLU A 6 -15.85 3.33 -9.64
N THR A 7 -15.57 2.53 -8.61
CA THR A 7 -14.43 2.74 -7.71
C THR A 7 -13.13 2.44 -8.45
N PHE A 8 -12.03 3.10 -8.06
CA PHE A 8 -10.74 2.79 -8.65
C PHE A 8 -10.22 1.45 -8.11
N PRO A 9 -9.77 0.51 -8.96
CA PRO A 9 -9.11 -0.69 -8.45
C PRO A 9 -7.79 -0.30 -7.80
N VAL A 10 -7.64 -0.62 -6.52
CA VAL A 10 -6.42 -0.40 -5.73
C VAL A 10 -5.79 -1.76 -5.47
N SER A 11 -4.47 -1.86 -5.56
CA SER A 11 -3.76 -3.11 -5.25
C SER A 11 -3.91 -3.49 -3.77
N ALA A 12 -3.88 -4.80 -3.49
CA ALA A 12 -3.83 -5.31 -2.12
C ALA A 12 -2.50 -4.93 -1.46
N ILE A 13 -2.48 -4.82 -0.12
CA ILE A 13 -1.25 -4.57 0.62
C ILE A 13 -0.29 -5.75 0.38
N PRO A 14 0.94 -5.52 -0.13
CA PRO A 14 1.90 -6.58 -0.32
C PRO A 14 2.44 -7.05 1.04
N THR A 15 2.48 -8.37 1.23
CA THR A 15 3.22 -8.99 2.33
C THR A 15 4.63 -9.26 1.83
N ILE A 16 5.61 -8.47 2.28
CA ILE A 16 7.01 -8.63 1.90
C ILE A 16 7.66 -9.67 2.82
N ASP A 17 8.30 -10.66 2.20
CA ASP A 17 9.02 -11.82 2.77
C ASP A 17 8.86 -12.04 4.28
N PRO A 18 7.85 -12.83 4.72
CA PRO A 18 7.62 -13.09 6.14
C PRO A 18 8.73 -13.91 6.82
N ASP A 19 9.55 -14.63 6.04
CA ASP A 19 10.61 -15.55 6.50
C ASP A 19 12.03 -15.06 6.19
N LEU A 20 12.22 -13.73 6.11
CA LEU A 20 13.53 -13.12 5.86
C LEU A 20 14.56 -13.49 6.95
N ASP A 21 15.75 -13.94 6.52
CA ASP A 21 16.88 -14.10 7.44
C ASP A 21 17.50 -12.73 7.77
N VAL A 22 17.33 -12.29 9.01
CA VAL A 22 17.79 -10.99 9.50
C VAL A 22 19.33 -10.88 9.50
N TYR A 23 20.05 -12.02 9.52
CA TYR A 23 21.50 -12.03 9.57
C TYR A 23 22.16 -11.91 8.19
N ASP A 24 21.43 -12.20 7.11
CA ASP A 24 21.92 -11.95 5.75
C ASP A 24 21.68 -10.48 5.37
N ARG A 25 22.76 -9.69 5.40
CA ARG A 25 22.73 -8.26 5.04
C ARG A 25 22.23 -8.03 3.61
N ALA A 26 22.55 -8.93 2.67
CA ALA A 26 22.14 -8.76 1.27
C ALA A 26 20.63 -8.95 1.12
N ALA A 27 20.08 -9.99 1.75
CA ALA A 27 18.64 -10.25 1.78
C ALA A 27 17.86 -9.09 2.41
N VAL A 28 18.32 -8.57 3.56
CA VAL A 28 17.65 -7.45 4.25
C VAL A 28 17.58 -6.18 3.39
N LEU A 29 18.66 -5.84 2.68
CA LEU A 29 18.68 -4.67 1.81
C LEU A 29 17.70 -4.82 0.65
N LYS A 30 17.65 -6.00 0.02
CA LYS A 30 16.74 -6.28 -1.08
C LYS A 30 15.27 -6.14 -0.66
N SER A 31 14.87 -6.79 0.43
CA SER A 31 13.48 -6.73 0.90
C SER A 31 13.10 -5.33 1.35
N ARG A 32 14.05 -4.53 1.86
CA ARG A 32 13.82 -3.11 2.20
C ARG A 32 13.56 -2.27 0.94
N ASP A 33 14.33 -2.49 -0.13
CA ASP A 33 14.16 -1.76 -1.38
C ASP A 33 12.83 -2.12 -2.05
N GLU A 34 12.43 -3.39 -2.02
CA GLU A 34 11.12 -3.85 -2.49
C GLU A 34 9.99 -3.22 -1.68
N PHE A 35 10.12 -3.19 -0.34
CA PHE A 35 9.18 -2.51 0.53
C PHE A 35 8.96 -1.05 0.12
N PHE A 36 10.03 -0.27 -0.08
CA PHE A 36 9.90 1.13 -0.46
C PHE A 36 9.27 1.32 -1.83
N ARG A 37 9.54 0.43 -2.80
CA ARG A 37 8.90 0.49 -4.12
C ARG A 37 7.39 0.33 -4.00
N GLU A 38 6.93 -0.65 -3.24
CA GLU A 38 5.50 -0.88 -3.02
C GLU A 38 4.83 0.30 -2.27
N GLN A 39 5.54 0.91 -1.32
CA GLN A 39 5.04 2.12 -0.66
C GLN A 39 4.84 3.28 -1.64
N MET A 40 5.79 3.46 -2.56
CA MET A 40 5.68 4.49 -3.58
C MET A 40 4.51 4.22 -4.51
N VAL A 41 4.29 2.97 -4.93
CA VAL A 41 3.12 2.58 -5.72
C VAL A 41 1.84 2.95 -4.98
N ARG A 42 1.72 2.60 -3.69
CA ARG A 42 0.54 2.92 -2.89
C ARG A 42 0.27 4.42 -2.77
N ILE A 43 1.31 5.22 -2.56
CA ILE A 43 1.18 6.69 -2.52
C ILE A 43 0.64 7.20 -3.86
N GLN A 44 1.11 6.65 -4.98
CA GLN A 44 0.61 7.03 -6.31
C GLN A 44 -0.85 6.61 -6.53
N GLU A 45 -1.27 5.44 -6.05
CA GLU A 45 -2.68 5.02 -6.11
C GLU A 45 -3.59 6.02 -5.38
N VAL A 46 -3.18 6.49 -4.20
CA VAL A 46 -3.92 7.52 -3.44
C VAL A 46 -4.00 8.83 -4.22
N HIS A 47 -2.90 9.23 -4.87
CA HIS A 47 -2.90 10.42 -5.73
C HIS A 47 -3.84 10.28 -6.93
N VAL A 48 -3.86 9.12 -7.58
CA VAL A 48 -4.78 8.85 -8.70
C VAL A 48 -6.24 8.98 -8.27
N VAL A 49 -6.62 8.42 -7.12
CA VAL A 49 -8.00 8.56 -6.58
C VAL A 49 -8.33 10.02 -6.27
N LYS A 50 -7.39 10.76 -5.68
CA LYS A 50 -7.54 12.18 -5.37
C LYS A 50 -7.74 13.02 -6.64
N ASP A 51 -7.00 12.74 -7.70
CA ASP A 51 -7.10 13.47 -8.97
C ASP A 51 -8.40 13.14 -9.71
N LYS A 52 -8.85 11.87 -9.68
CA LYS A 52 -10.18 11.50 -10.17
C LYS A 52 -11.29 12.20 -9.40
N MET A 53 -11.18 12.28 -8.07
CA MET A 53 -12.15 13.01 -7.24
C MET A 53 -12.18 14.50 -7.60
N ARG A 54 -11.01 15.15 -7.73
CA ARG A 54 -10.91 16.55 -8.17
C ARG A 54 -11.52 16.77 -9.55
N TRP A 55 -11.34 15.83 -10.46
CA TRP A 55 -11.94 15.90 -11.79
C TRP A 55 -13.46 15.73 -11.74
N CYS A 56 -13.96 14.79 -10.93
CA CYS A 56 -15.39 14.60 -10.69
C CYS A 56 -16.04 15.87 -10.14
N TYR A 57 -15.42 16.50 -9.14
CA TYR A 57 -15.91 17.75 -8.55
C TYR A 57 -15.99 18.88 -9.58
N ARG A 58 -15.00 18.97 -10.47
CA ARG A 58 -15.01 19.96 -11.57
C ARG A 58 -16.07 19.67 -12.62
N ARG A 59 -16.32 18.40 -12.93
CA ARG A 59 -17.28 18.00 -13.98
C ARG A 59 -18.74 18.19 -13.56
N GLU A 60 -19.06 17.89 -12.30
CA GLU A 60 -20.46 17.81 -11.86
C GLU A 60 -20.96 19.07 -11.17
N GLY A 61 -20.07 19.97 -10.79
CA GLY A 61 -20.43 21.25 -10.16
C GLY A 61 -21.25 21.02 -8.90
N VAL A 62 -22.47 21.55 -8.85
CA VAL A 62 -23.33 21.52 -7.66
C VAL A 62 -23.73 20.09 -7.22
N ASN A 63 -23.76 19.13 -8.15
CA ASN A 63 -24.19 17.74 -7.87
C ASN A 63 -23.08 16.82 -7.36
N HIS A 64 -21.88 17.35 -7.05
CA HIS A 64 -20.73 16.54 -6.65
C HIS A 64 -20.97 15.72 -5.36
N LEU A 65 -21.91 16.14 -4.50
CA LEU A 65 -22.20 15.48 -3.22
C LEU A 65 -22.82 14.08 -3.40
N GLU A 66 -23.69 13.89 -4.39
CA GLU A 66 -24.35 12.61 -4.63
C GLU A 66 -23.49 11.72 -5.52
N ASN A 67 -22.93 12.31 -6.57
CA ASN A 67 -22.31 11.58 -7.64
C ASN A 67 -20.84 11.23 -7.34
N CYS A 68 -20.05 12.12 -6.71
CA CYS A 68 -18.65 11.86 -6.36
C CYS A 68 -18.45 11.20 -4.98
N ARG A 69 -19.53 10.86 -4.26
CA ARG A 69 -19.48 10.28 -2.90
C ARG A 69 -18.66 9.00 -2.80
N HIS A 70 -18.72 8.15 -3.83
CA HIS A 70 -17.98 6.89 -3.85
C HIS A 70 -16.46 7.11 -3.89
N LEU A 71 -15.98 8.10 -4.64
CA LEU A 71 -14.57 8.47 -4.70
C LEU A 71 -14.09 9.10 -3.38
N SER A 72 -14.93 9.91 -2.73
CA SER A 72 -14.57 10.51 -1.45
C SER A 72 -14.52 9.48 -0.31
N GLN A 73 -15.45 8.52 -0.28
CA GLN A 73 -15.42 7.39 0.64
C GLN A 73 -14.15 6.55 0.42
N GLN A 74 -13.87 6.17 -0.83
CA GLN A 74 -12.68 5.43 -1.18
C GLN A 74 -11.39 6.16 -0.76
N TYR A 75 -11.29 7.46 -1.03
CA TYR A 75 -10.12 8.25 -0.62
C TYR A 75 -9.95 8.29 0.91
N LEU A 76 -11.04 8.42 1.66
CA LEU A 76 -10.99 8.41 3.13
C LEU A 76 -10.54 7.06 3.67
N ASP A 77 -10.99 5.96 3.08
CA ASP A 77 -10.60 4.62 3.50
C ASP A 77 -9.10 4.37 3.24
N LEU A 78 -8.60 4.76 2.05
CA LEU A 78 -7.18 4.69 1.73
C LEU A 78 -6.32 5.58 2.65
N MET A 79 -6.81 6.77 3.01
CA MET A 79 -6.10 7.70 3.91
C MET A 79 -6.10 7.23 5.38
N ARG A 80 -7.07 6.40 5.79
CA ARG A 80 -7.08 5.78 7.12
C ARG A 80 -6.07 4.65 7.17
N GLU A 81 -6.03 3.83 6.12
CA GLU A 81 -5.09 2.73 5.99
C GLU A 81 -3.64 3.22 5.94
N SER A 82 -3.37 4.31 5.21
CA SER A 82 -2.03 4.90 5.13
C SER A 82 -1.58 5.62 6.41
N ARG A 83 -2.51 6.20 7.19
CA ARG A 83 -2.17 6.87 8.46
C ARG A 83 -2.03 5.91 9.65
N GLY A 84 -2.70 4.76 9.62
CA GLY A 84 -2.76 3.82 10.74
C GLY A 84 -1.53 2.91 10.86
N GLN A 85 -0.72 2.81 9.82
CA GLN A 85 0.43 1.91 9.81
C GLN A 85 1.68 2.73 9.47
N LEU A 86 2.51 3.02 10.48
CA LEU A 86 3.95 3.00 10.22
C LEU A 86 4.21 1.56 9.77
N ILE A 87 4.21 1.31 8.47
CA ILE A 87 4.27 -0.05 7.93
C ILE A 87 5.62 -0.59 8.37
N LYS A 88 5.59 -1.53 9.32
CA LYS A 88 6.79 -2.10 9.93
C LYS A 88 7.42 -2.98 8.85
N PRO A 89 8.67 -2.73 8.46
CA PRO A 89 9.24 -3.35 7.26
C PRO A 89 9.41 -4.87 7.41
N PHE A 90 9.52 -5.38 8.65
CA PHE A 90 9.73 -6.80 8.92
C PHE A 90 9.05 -7.21 10.23
N LYS A 91 8.60 -8.46 10.31
CA LYS A 91 8.47 -9.14 11.60
C LYS A 91 9.89 -9.53 12.03
N LEU A 92 10.39 -9.02 13.16
CA LEU A 92 11.64 -9.54 13.71
C LEU A 92 11.38 -10.98 14.15
N THR A 93 11.74 -11.96 13.32
CA THR A 93 11.79 -13.35 13.75
C THR A 93 12.93 -13.53 14.74
N ALA A 94 12.70 -14.34 15.78
CA ALA A 94 13.75 -14.69 16.73
C ALA A 94 14.94 -15.36 16.01
N PRO A 95 16.18 -15.23 16.52
CA PRO A 95 17.34 -15.87 15.93
C PRO A 95 17.11 -17.36 15.69
N LYS A 96 17.33 -17.82 14.45
CA LYS A 96 17.47 -19.27 14.20
C LYS A 96 18.74 -19.73 14.92
N PRO A 97 18.72 -20.84 15.69
CA PRO A 97 19.94 -21.39 16.24
C PRO A 97 20.89 -21.71 15.09
N LYS A 98 22.16 -21.30 15.21
CA LYS A 98 23.21 -21.63 14.25
C LYS A 98 23.24 -23.16 14.11
N LYS A 99 23.10 -23.69 12.89
CA LYS A 99 23.40 -25.09 12.63
C LYS A 99 24.91 -25.25 12.80
N GLU A 100 25.32 -26.06 13.77
CA GLU A 100 26.67 -26.62 13.88
C GLU A 100 26.87 -27.65 12.77
N GLU A 101 27.30 -27.21 11.59
CA GLU A 101 27.96 -28.03 10.56
C GLU A 101 28.94 -27.03 9.92
N ASP A 102 30.23 -27.02 10.26
CA ASP A 102 31.19 -28.04 9.85
C ASP A 102 32.05 -28.57 11.01
N THR A 103 31.84 -29.84 11.37
CA THR A 103 32.89 -30.66 11.98
C THR A 103 33.70 -31.27 10.84
N GLN A 104 34.87 -30.70 10.56
CA GLN A 104 36.12 -31.41 10.29
C GLN A 104 37.31 -30.44 10.24
#